data_AF-A0A920GJH2-F1
#
_entry.id   AF-A0A920GJH2-F1
#
_cell.length_a   1.000
_cell.length_b   1.000
_cell.length_c   1.000
_cell.angle_alpha   90.00
_cell.angle_beta   90.00
_cell.angle_gamma   90.00
#
_symmetry.space_group_name_H-M   'P 1'
#
loop_
_entity.id
_entity.type
_entity.pdbx_description
1 polymer ?
#
loop_
_entity_poly.entity_id
_entity_poly.type
_entity_poly.pdbx_seq_one_letter_code
_entity_poly.pdbx_strand_id
1 'polypeptide(L)' 'MTGGIAVIIGDFGRNFAAGMSGGIAYLYAADGTFDERNFNMEMIGLENPLQKI' A
#
# COMPACT_ATOMS: atom_id res chain seq x y z
N MET A 1 7.73 -6.99 -4.37
CA MET A 1 6.81 -8.14 -4.14
C MET A 1 6.33 -8.63 -5.49
N THR A 2 6.33 -9.95 -5.74
CA THR A 2 6.02 -10.55 -7.07
C THR A 2 4.76 -11.46 -7.05
N GLY A 3 4.07 -11.56 -5.91
CA GLY A 3 2.87 -12.36 -5.71
C GLY A 3 2.52 -12.51 -4.23
N GLY A 4 1.30 -12.96 -3.92
CA GLY A 4 0.81 -13.18 -2.55
C GLY A 4 -0.01 -12.02 -1.97
N ILE A 5 -0.28 -12.10 -0.67
CA ILE A 5 -1.04 -11.09 0.09
C ILE A 5 -0.22 -10.72 1.34
N ALA A 6 -0.05 -9.42 1.57
CA ALA A 6 0.56 -8.88 2.78
C ALA A 6 -0.45 -7.98 3.52
N VAL A 7 -0.49 -8.08 4.84
CA VAL A 7 -1.27 -7.19 5.70
C VAL A 7 -0.30 -6.43 6.59
N ILE A 8 -0.33 -5.11 6.53
CA ILE A 8 0.52 -4.20 7.29
C ILE A 8 -0.37 -3.44 8.26
N ILE A 9 -0.12 -3.62 9.56
CA ILE A 9 -0.86 -2.98 10.65
C ILE A 9 0.13 -2.05 11.36
N GLY A 10 0.10 -0.78 11.01
CA GLY A 10 1.04 0.24 11.49
C GLY A 10 1.66 1.07 10.38
N ASP A 11 2.67 1.84 10.75
CA ASP A 11 3.29 2.84 9.87
C ASP A 11 4.09 2.20 8.72
N PHE A 12 4.22 2.96 7.63
CA PHE A 12 5.04 2.63 6.48
C PHE A 12 5.90 3.83 6.08
N GLY A 13 7.11 3.53 5.60
CA GLY A 13 8.11 4.54 5.27
C GLY A 13 8.14 4.93 3.80
N ARG A 14 9.01 5.88 3.47
CA ARG A 14 9.28 6.31 2.09
C ARG A 14 9.69 5.15 1.18
N ASN A 15 9.29 5.24 -0.09
CA ASN A 15 9.55 4.27 -1.15
C ASN A 15 8.91 2.89 -0.90
N PHE A 16 7.81 2.86 -0.15
CA PHE A 16 7.02 1.65 0.08
C PHE A 16 6.52 1.06 -1.24
N ALA A 17 6.50 -0.27 -1.32
CA ALA A 17 6.10 -1.04 -2.50
C ALA A 17 6.92 -0.80 -3.80
N ALA A 18 8.14 -0.24 -3.70
CA ALA A 18 9.05 -0.17 -4.83
C ALA A 18 9.34 -1.57 -5.43
N GLY A 19 9.26 -1.68 -6.76
CA GLY A 19 9.42 -2.95 -7.47
C GLY A 19 8.36 -4.00 -7.12
N MET A 20 7.20 -3.58 -6.61
CA MET A 20 6.05 -4.47 -6.43
C MET A 20 5.38 -4.71 -7.79
N SER A 21 5.78 -5.80 -8.45
CA SER A 21 5.26 -6.21 -9.75
C SER A 21 4.05 -7.16 -9.68
N GLY A 22 3.71 -7.66 -8.49
CA GLY A 22 2.53 -8.51 -8.32
C GLY A 22 2.17 -8.77 -6.84
N GLY A 23 0.89 -9.04 -6.59
CA GLY A 23 0.31 -9.27 -5.27
C GLY A 23 -0.56 -8.12 -4.78
N ILE A 24 -1.09 -8.25 -3.56
CA ILE A 24 -1.92 -7.22 -2.89
C ILE A 24 -1.34 -6.93 -1.51
N ALA A 25 -1.24 -5.65 -1.16
CA ALA A 25 -0.89 -5.21 0.18
C ALA A 25 -2.07 -4.43 0.78
N TYR A 26 -2.56 -4.87 1.94
CA TYR A 26 -3.53 -4.13 2.74
C TYR A 26 -2.80 -3.37 3.82
N LEU A 27 -3.07 -2.07 3.91
CA LEU A 27 -2.45 -1.20 4.89
C LEU A 27 -3.51 -0.64 5.82
N TYR A 28 -3.24 -0.74 7.12
CA TYR A 28 -4.05 -0.14 8.17
C TYR A 28 -3.16 0.78 9.01
N ALA A 29 -3.41 2.08 8.93
CA ALA A 29 -2.79 3.11 9.76
C ALA A 29 -3.77 3.51 10.87
N ALA A 30 -3.43 3.18 12.12
CA ALA A 30 -4.32 3.42 13.28
C ALA A 30 -4.46 4.90 13.64
N ASP A 31 -3.44 5.69 13.33
CA ASP A 31 -3.40 7.15 13.51
C ASP A 31 -4.04 7.91 12.33
N GLY A 32 -4.47 7.19 11.29
CA GLY A 32 -5.04 7.76 10.07
C GLY A 32 -4.00 8.36 9.12
N THR A 33 -2.70 8.19 9.38
CA THR A 33 -1.65 8.79 8.55
C THR A 33 -1.38 7.92 7.33
N PHE A 34 -2.13 8.18 6.26
CA PHE A 34 -1.86 7.61 4.94
C PHE A 34 -1.29 8.70 4.03
N ASP A 35 0.03 8.79 3.93
CA ASP A 35 0.70 9.70 2.99
C ASP A 35 1.05 8.96 1.70
N GLU A 36 0.31 9.26 0.63
CA GLU A 36 0.54 8.72 -0.72
C GLU A 36 1.97 8.97 -1.22
N ARG A 37 2.66 10.01 -0.72
CA ARG A 37 4.05 10.33 -1.11
C ARG A 37 5.06 9.29 -0.63
N ASN A 38 4.69 8.46 0.34
CA ASN A 38 5.56 7.38 0.81
C ASN A 38 5.58 6.19 -0.15
N PHE A 39 4.65 6.10 -1.09
CA PHE A 39 4.61 4.99 -2.04
C PHE A 39 5.49 5.25 -3.26
N ASN A 40 6.09 4.17 -3.75
CA ASN A 40 6.64 4.15 -5.09
C ASN A 40 5.52 3.75 -6.07
N MET A 41 5.05 4.73 -6.85
CA MET A 41 3.90 4.59 -7.74
C MET A 41 4.26 4.05 -9.14
N GLU A 42 5.51 3.63 -9.38
CA GLU A 42 5.96 3.19 -10.72
C GLU A 42 5.22 1.94 -11.21
N MET A 43 4.86 1.03 -10.30
CA MET A 43 4.31 -0.30 -10.65
C MET A 43 3.03 -0.67 -9.90
N ILE A 44 2.54 0.21 -9.01
CA ILE A 44 1.39 -0.10 -8.15
C ILE A 44 0.23 0.86 -8.42
N GLY A 45 -0.97 0.43 -8.04
CA GLY A 45 -2.14 1.28 -7.87
C GLY A 45 -2.57 1.32 -6.41
N LEU A 46 -3.19 2.42 -6.00
CA LEU A 46 -3.84 2.54 -4.70
C LEU A 46 -5.35 2.45 -4.90
N GLU A 47 -6.02 1.70 -4.03
CA GLU A 47 -7.47 1.54 -4.03
C GLU A 47 -7.97 1.68 -2.60
N ASN A 48 -9.09 2.40 -2.41
CA ASN A 48 -9.80 2.41 -1.14
C ASN A 48 -10.88 1.31 -1.16
N PRO A 49 -10.68 0.17 -0.47
CA PRO A 49 -11.62 -0.94 -0.53
C PRO A 49 -12.98 -0.65 0.13
N LEU A 50 -13.11 0.48 0.86
CA LEU A 50 -14.37 0.89 1.51
C LEU A 50 -15.17 1.90 0.68
N GLN A 51 -14.60 2.43 -0.41
CA GLN A 51 -15.28 3.39 -1.26
C GLN A 51 -16.25 2.65 -2.18
N LYS A 52 -17.56 2.81 -1.93
CA LYS A 52 -18.61 2.25 -2.79
C LYS A 52 -18.67 3.01 -4.12
N ILE A 53 -18.87 2.25 -5.21
CA ILE A 53 -19.12 2.75 -6.57
C ILE A 53 -20.42 3.58 -6.58
#